data_AF-A0A3M2BIN0-F1
#
_entry.id   AF-A0A3M2BIN0-F1
#
_cell.length_a   1.000
_cell.length_b   1.000
_cell.length_c   1.000
_cell.angle_alpha   90.00
_cell.angle_beta   90.00
_cell.angle_gamma   90.00
#
_symmetry.space_group_name_H-M   'P 1'
#
loop_
_entity.id
_entity.type
_entity.pdbx_description
1 polymer ?
#
loop_
_entity_poly.entity_id
_entity_poly.type
_entity_poly.pdbx_seq_one_letter_code
_entity_poly.pdbx_strand_id
1 'polypeptide(L)' 'FGQDRASLQVVAHLWPRLNLAAPALRETLESIVDFLIRRRERHPEAWDALVDARPEDLRAAYRAFAAIVR' A
#
# COMPACT_ATOMS: atom_id res chain seq x y z
N PHE A 1 -18.94 -14.66 -13.66
CA PHE A 1 -19.06 -13.80 -12.46
C PHE A 1 -18.61 -14.47 -11.15
N GLY A 2 -18.81 -15.78 -10.92
CA GLY A 2 -18.35 -16.44 -9.67
C GLY A 2 -16.87 -16.85 -9.64
N GLN A 3 -16.30 -17.23 -10.79
CA GLN A 3 -14.89 -17.63 -10.89
C GLN A 3 -13.91 -16.46 -10.73
N ASP A 4 -14.21 -15.27 -11.26
CA ASP A 4 -13.33 -14.10 -11.14
C ASP A 4 -13.17 -13.62 -9.69
N ARG A 5 -14.24 -13.73 -8.90
CA ARG A 5 -14.25 -13.33 -7.48
C ARG A 5 -13.46 -14.31 -6.60
N ALA A 6 -13.53 -15.61 -6.90
CA ALA A 6 -12.75 -16.65 -6.25
C ALA A 6 -11.25 -16.53 -6.58
N SER A 7 -10.91 -16.22 -7.84
CA SER A 7 -9.53 -15.96 -8.27
C SER A 7 -8.94 -14.73 -7.59
N LEU A 8 -9.71 -13.64 -7.47
CA LEU A 8 -9.29 -12.45 -6.72
C LEU A 8 -9.09 -12.72 -5.23
N GLN A 9 -9.93 -13.57 -4.61
CA GLN A 9 -9.76 -13.99 -3.21
C GLN A 9 -8.50 -14.83 -3.01
N VAL A 10 -8.19 -15.76 -3.92
CA VAL A 10 -6.96 -16.57 -3.86
C VAL A 10 -5.72 -15.71 -4.04
N VAL A 11 -5.74 -14.77 -5.00
CA VAL A 11 -4.67 -13.78 -5.16
C VAL A 11 -4.53 -12.94 -3.91
N ALA A 12 -5.61 -12.41 -3.33
CA ALA A 12 -5.56 -11.64 -2.08
C ALA A 12 -5.05 -12.45 -0.88
N HIS A 13 -5.30 -13.76 -0.83
CA HIS A 13 -4.82 -14.65 0.23
C HIS A 13 -3.34 -15.04 0.06
N LEU A 14 -2.87 -15.14 -1.19
CA LEU A 14 -1.48 -15.46 -1.53
C LEU A 14 -0.59 -14.21 -1.63
N TRP A 15 -1.17 -13.03 -1.85
CA TRP A 15 -0.47 -11.75 -1.99
C TRP A 15 0.40 -11.40 -0.79
N PRO A 16 -0.03 -11.59 0.48
CA PRO A 16 0.89 -11.44 1.60
C PRO A 16 2.07 -12.40 1.43
N ARG A 17 1.86 -13.70 1.30
CA ARG A 17 2.96 -14.68 1.30
C ARG A 17 3.93 -14.54 0.11
N LEU A 18 3.45 -14.14 -1.06
CA LEU A 18 4.26 -13.94 -2.26
C LEU A 18 5.00 -12.60 -2.29
N ASN A 19 4.43 -11.57 -1.66
CA ASN A 19 4.95 -10.19 -1.76
C ASN A 19 5.72 -9.76 -0.49
N LEU A 20 5.47 -10.39 0.66
CA LEU A 20 6.19 -10.13 1.92
C LEU A 20 7.71 -10.43 1.79
N ALA A 21 8.13 -11.42 0.99
CA ALA A 21 9.55 -11.77 0.89
C ALA A 21 10.37 -10.94 -0.11
N ALA A 22 9.74 -10.15 -0.99
CA ALA A 22 10.44 -9.48 -2.10
C ALA A 22 10.96 -8.09 -1.70
N PRO A 23 12.29 -7.85 -1.65
CA PRO A 23 12.85 -6.53 -1.29
C PRO A 23 12.39 -5.42 -2.25
N ALA A 24 12.33 -5.73 -3.55
CA ALA A 24 11.90 -4.79 -4.59
C ALA A 24 10.47 -4.27 -4.40
N LEU A 25 9.57 -5.07 -3.82
CA LEU A 25 8.22 -4.59 -3.52
C LEU A 25 8.25 -3.56 -2.38
N ARG A 26 9.04 -3.82 -1.33
CA ARG A 26 9.13 -2.89 -0.19
C ARG A 26 9.64 -1.54 -0.64
N GLU A 27 10.71 -1.53 -1.44
CA GLU A 27 11.27 -0.32 -2.04
C GLU A 27 10.23 0.41 -2.91
N THR A 28 9.43 -0.34 -3.69
CA THR A 28 8.36 0.22 -4.51
C THR A 28 7.25 0.85 -3.65
N LEU A 29 6.81 0.15 -2.60
CA LEU A 29 5.78 0.65 -1.68
C LEU A 29 6.26 1.89 -0.92
N GLU A 30 7.50 1.90 -0.46
CA GLU A 30 8.12 3.06 0.18
C GLU A 30 8.15 4.27 -0.77
N SER A 31 8.59 4.04 -2.01
CA SER A 31 8.63 5.07 -3.05
C SER A 31 7.23 5.64 -3.35
N ILE A 32 6.21 4.79 -3.43
CA ILE A 32 4.82 5.20 -3.63
C ILE A 32 4.33 6.04 -2.44
N VAL A 33 4.56 5.60 -1.20
CA VAL A 33 4.15 6.33 0.01
C VAL A 33 4.79 7.72 0.04
N ASP A 34 6.11 7.81 -0.21
CA ASP A 34 6.82 9.09 -0.24
C ASP A 34 6.34 9.99 -1.38
N PHE A 35 6.07 9.41 -2.56
CA PHE A 35 5.50 10.14 -3.69
C PHE A 35 4.14 10.75 -3.34
N LEU A 36 3.25 9.97 -2.74
CA LEU A 36 1.92 10.44 -2.34
C LEU A 36 2.02 11.58 -1.33
N ILE A 37 2.89 11.46 -0.32
CA ILE A 37 3.10 12.50 0.70
C ILE A 37 3.64 13.78 0.07
N ARG A 38 4.63 13.69 -0.83
CA ARG A 38 5.14 14.87 -1.55
C ARG A 38 4.13 15.46 -2.53
N ARG A 39 3.26 14.62 -3.12
CA ARG A 39 2.22 15.08 -4.04
C ARG A 39 1.13 15.86 -3.31
N ARG A 40 0.82 15.52 -2.06
CA ARG A 40 -0.11 16.26 -1.20
C ARG A 40 0.24 17.75 -1.09
N GLU A 41 1.52 18.09 -0.99
CA GLU A 41 1.96 19.50 -0.92
C GLU A 41 1.52 20.32 -2.13
N ARG A 42 1.40 19.68 -3.30
CA ARG A 42 1.03 20.31 -4.57
C ARG A 42 -0.45 20.14 -4.92
N HIS A 43 -1.10 19.11 -4.38
CA HIS A 43 -2.47 18.71 -4.69
C HIS A 43 -3.18 18.17 -3.43
N PRO A 44 -3.46 19.04 -2.44
CA PRO A 44 -4.13 18.63 -1.20
C PRO A 44 -5.53 18.08 -1.47
N GLU A 45 -6.27 18.66 -2.43
CA GLU A 45 -7.62 18.23 -2.80
C GLU A 45 -7.69 16.79 -3.33
N ALA A 46 -6.66 16.35 -4.07
CA ALA A 46 -6.58 14.99 -4.58
C ALA A 46 -6.23 13.99 -3.49
N TRP A 47 -5.48 14.42 -2.46
CA TRP A 47 -5.15 13.59 -1.31
C TRP A 47 -6.39 13.28 -0.49
N ASP A 48 -7.19 14.31 -0.17
CA ASP A 48 -8.41 14.15 0.62
C ASP A 48 -9.44 13.26 -0.10
N ALA A 49 -9.53 13.33 -1.43
CA ALA A 49 -10.46 12.51 -2.20
C ALA A 49 -10.05 11.03 -2.33
N LEU A 50 -8.75 10.72 -2.32
CA LEU A 50 -8.23 9.39 -2.66
C LEU A 50 -7.65 8.62 -1.47
N VAL A 51 -7.05 9.33 -0.52
CA VAL A 51 -6.34 8.75 0.62
C VAL A 51 -7.10 9.01 1.91
N ASP A 52 -7.62 10.23 2.09
CA ASP A 52 -8.42 10.65 3.26
C ASP A 52 -7.82 10.20 4.61
N ALA A 53 -6.49 10.32 4.74
CA ALA A 53 -5.76 9.95 5.94
C ALA A 53 -4.66 10.96 6.22
N ARG A 54 -4.20 11.08 7.47
CA ARG A 54 -3.05 11.92 7.75
C ARG A 54 -1.76 11.23 7.25
N PRO A 55 -0.77 11.97 6.72
CA PRO A 55 0.49 11.38 6.25
C PRO A 55 1.21 10.52 7.30
N GLU A 56 1.10 10.89 8.58
CA GLU A 56 1.71 10.16 9.69
C GLU A 56 1.07 8.78 9.86
N ASP A 57 -0.24 8.68 9.66
CA ASP A 57 -1.00 7.43 9.76
C ASP A 57 -0.62 6.50 8.60
N LEU A 58 -0.45 7.04 7.38
CA LEU A 58 0.02 6.27 6.22
C LEU A 58 1.45 5.73 6.42
N ARG A 59 2.36 6.54 6.97
CA ARG A 59 3.72 6.11 7.32
C ARG A 59 3.71 5.05 8.42
N ALA A 60 2.88 5.21 9.44
CA ALA A 60 2.74 4.24 10.52
C ALA A 60 2.21 2.90 9.99
N ALA A 61 1.20 2.93 9.10
CA ALA A 61 0.66 1.74 8.47
C ALA A 61 1.71 1.00 7.61
N TYR A 62 2.50 1.72 6.82
CA TYR A 62 3.62 1.13 6.07
C TYR A 62 4.66 0.49 6.98
N ARG A 63 5.04 1.15 8.08
CA ARG A 63 6.01 0.58 9.05
C ARG A 63 5.47 -0.66 9.76
N ALA A 64 4.19 -0.65 10.15
CA ALA A 64 3.54 -1.82 10.74
C ALA A 64 3.49 -2.99 9.77
N PHE A 65 3.16 -2.72 8.50
CA PHE A 65 3.25 -3.70 7.43
C PHE A 65 4.67 -4.25 7.33
N ALA A 66 5.67 -3.39 7.13
CA ALA A 66 7.09 -3.75 7.01
C ALA A 66 7.64 -4.57 8.20
N ALA A 67 7.12 -4.36 9.40
CA ALA A 67 7.50 -5.12 10.60
C ALA A 67 6.92 -6.54 10.62
N ILE A 68 5.69 -6.74 10.15
CA ILE A 68 5.05 -8.07 10.02
C ILE A 68 5.74 -8.89 8.93
N VAL A 69 6.28 -8.20 7.92
CA VAL A 69 6.96 -8.78 6.76
C VAL A 69 8.35 -9.33 7.07
N ARG A 70 9.00 -8.83 8.13
CA ARG A 70 10.42 -9.07 8.44
C ARG A 70 10.62 -10.34 9.25
#